data_AF-A0A9D3UN16-F1
#
_entry.id   AF-A0A9D3UN16-F1
#
_cell.length_a   1.000
_cell.length_b   1.000
_cell.length_c   1.000
_cell.angle_alpha   90.00
_cell.angle_beta   90.00
_cell.angle_gamma   90.00
#
_symmetry.space_group_name_H-M   'P 1'
#
loop_
_entity.id
_entity.type
_entity.pdbx_description
1 polymer ?
#
loop_
_entity_poly.entity_id
_entity_poly.type
_entity_poly.pdbx_seq_one_letter_code
_entity_poly.pdbx_strand_id
1 'polypeptide(L)'
;MPSTLLAKPNINNLLSSTAMALCSAFCPRISTNFRPKPFSSFPSKPLLSLSFKVFSSQATDASSQDKFSGRVGFLGLGIMGSPMAQNLIKAGCDVIVWNRTKSKCDPLISLGAKYSSSPEEVAANCDVTFSMLADPESAIDVACGKNGAVSGMGPGKGYVDVSTVDVATSKLINEHIKARGALFLEAPVSGSKKPAEDGQLIFLTAGDRSLYELVSPLLDILGKSRFYLGEVGNGAAMKLVVNMIMGSMMASFSEGILLSKKVGLDPSVLVEVVSQGAISAPMYSLKGPSMVKSQYPTAFPLKHQQKDLRLALGLAESVSQSTPIAAAANELYKVAKSYGLSDEDFSAVIEALKAKSQDTA
;
A
#
# COMPACT_ATOMS: atom_id res chain seq x y z
N MET A 1 24.06 -4.94 -71.50
CA MET A 1 25.34 -4.95 -72.26
C MET A 1 25.50 -3.59 -72.92
N PRO A 2 26.72 -3.02 -72.90
CA PRO A 2 27.17 -1.98 -71.96
C PRO A 2 27.44 -0.65 -72.71
N SER A 3 27.79 0.51 -72.13
CA SER A 3 28.94 0.92 -71.30
C SER A 3 28.71 2.45 -71.06
N THR A 4 29.27 3.20 -70.10
CA THR A 4 30.66 3.24 -69.64
C THR A 4 30.72 4.06 -68.35
N LEU A 5 31.41 3.54 -67.34
CA LEU A 5 31.91 4.27 -66.18
C LEU A 5 33.06 5.20 -66.60
N LEU A 6 33.20 6.34 -65.91
CA LEU A 6 34.46 7.07 -65.81
C LEU A 6 34.79 7.28 -64.33
N ALA A 7 36.05 6.99 -64.00
CA ALA A 7 36.57 6.86 -62.66
C ALA A 7 37.64 7.92 -62.36
N LYS A 8 37.72 8.29 -61.07
CA LYS A 8 38.93 8.62 -60.28
C LYS A 8 39.65 9.97 -60.55
N PRO A 9 40.39 10.55 -59.56
CA PRO A 9 41.25 9.83 -58.64
C PRO A 9 41.22 10.17 -57.14
N ASN A 10 41.88 9.24 -56.46
CA ASN A 10 42.19 9.05 -55.06
C ASN A 10 43.52 9.77 -54.74
N ILE A 11 43.65 10.43 -53.60
CA ILE A 11 44.96 10.75 -53.01
C ILE A 11 44.99 10.21 -51.58
N ASN A 12 46.00 9.38 -51.37
CA ASN A 12 46.30 8.60 -50.20
C ASN A 12 46.64 9.43 -48.96
N ASN A 13 46.20 8.89 -47.82
CA ASN A 13 46.94 8.67 -46.56
C ASN A 13 48.34 9.31 -46.45
N LEU A 14 48.60 10.01 -45.34
CA LEU A 14 49.77 9.74 -44.49
C LEU A 14 49.60 10.35 -43.07
N LEU A 15 49.45 9.44 -42.11
CA LEU A 15 50.08 9.40 -40.77
C LEU A 15 50.54 10.71 -40.12
N SER A 16 50.09 10.97 -38.88
CA SER A 16 50.96 10.94 -37.68
C SER A 16 50.28 11.53 -36.44
N SER A 17 50.28 10.75 -35.37
CA SER A 17 49.98 11.16 -33.99
C SER A 17 51.29 11.57 -33.32
N THR A 18 51.43 12.80 -32.81
CA THR A 18 52.11 13.14 -31.53
C THR A 18 52.08 14.65 -31.20
N ALA A 19 52.13 14.95 -29.89
CA ALA A 19 52.39 16.23 -29.21
C ALA A 19 51.20 17.22 -29.11
N MET A 20 50.45 17.32 -28.00
CA MET A 20 50.79 17.85 -26.66
C MET A 20 51.47 19.23 -26.64
N ALA A 21 50.79 20.16 -25.94
CA ALA A 21 51.23 21.44 -25.37
C ALA A 21 51.26 22.67 -26.30
N LEU A 22 50.34 23.62 -26.02
CA LEU A 22 50.64 25.00 -25.56
C LEU A 22 49.45 25.94 -25.84
N CYS A 23 48.77 26.40 -24.78
CA CYS A 23 48.46 27.82 -24.51
C CYS A 23 47.36 27.94 -23.46
N SER A 24 47.81 28.17 -22.23
CA SER A 24 47.06 28.70 -21.10
C SER A 24 47.18 30.23 -21.09
N ALA A 25 46.06 30.96 -20.98
CA ALA A 25 46.02 32.31 -20.43
C ALA A 25 44.58 32.74 -20.12
N PHE A 26 44.42 33.48 -19.02
CA PHE A 26 43.20 34.13 -18.49
C PHE A 26 42.34 33.35 -17.49
N CYS A 27 42.86 33.25 -16.26
CA CYS A 27 42.05 33.32 -15.03
C CYS A 27 42.68 34.39 -14.10
N PRO A 28 41.90 35.35 -13.56
CA PRO A 28 42.42 36.34 -12.63
C PRO A 28 42.64 35.74 -11.23
N ARG A 29 43.79 36.10 -10.63
CA ARG A 29 44.23 35.71 -9.29
C ARG A 29 43.43 36.43 -8.20
N ILE A 30 42.94 35.68 -7.21
CA ILE A 30 42.58 36.21 -5.88
C ILE A 30 43.50 35.58 -4.83
N SER A 31 43.97 36.42 -3.92
CA SER A 31 45.02 36.22 -2.93
C SER A 31 44.77 35.07 -1.93
N THR A 32 45.76 34.20 -1.76
CA THR A 32 45.84 33.21 -0.67
C THR A 32 46.50 33.83 0.56
N ASN A 33 45.70 34.19 1.57
CA ASN A 33 46.19 34.42 2.94
C ASN A 33 45.10 34.06 3.95
N PHE A 34 44.97 32.76 4.27
CA PHE A 34 44.30 32.32 5.49
C PHE A 34 45.02 31.09 6.06
N ARG A 35 45.67 31.27 7.22
CA ARG A 35 46.13 30.17 8.07
C ARG A 35 44.92 29.52 8.76
N PRO A 36 44.75 28.20 8.77
CA PRO A 36 43.71 27.56 9.56
C PRO A 36 44.11 27.56 11.04
N LYS A 37 43.22 28.04 11.93
CA LYS A 37 43.25 27.74 13.36
C LYS A 37 42.62 26.36 13.59
N PRO A 38 43.06 25.57 14.58
CA PRO A 38 42.46 24.27 14.87
C PRO A 38 41.05 24.48 15.42
N PHE A 39 40.05 23.85 14.79
CA PHE A 39 38.69 23.80 15.30
C PHE A 39 38.66 22.95 16.57
N SER A 40 38.26 23.57 17.67
CA SER A 40 37.92 22.93 18.93
C SER A 40 36.74 21.97 18.75
N SER A 41 36.86 20.79 19.35
CA SER A 41 35.82 19.78 19.47
C SER A 41 34.56 20.33 20.14
N PHE A 42 33.45 20.36 19.42
CA PHE A 42 32.13 20.53 20.01
C PHE A 42 31.69 19.19 20.63
N PRO A 43 31.15 19.17 21.87
CA PRO A 43 30.60 17.95 22.45
C PRO A 43 29.28 17.62 21.75
N SER A 44 29.30 16.57 20.92
CA SER A 44 28.08 15.92 20.43
C SER A 44 27.37 15.27 21.62
N LYS A 45 26.28 15.89 22.08
CA LYS A 45 25.33 15.16 22.93
C LYS A 45 24.77 13.99 22.11
N PRO A 46 24.72 12.76 22.64
CA PRO A 46 24.16 11.65 21.91
C PRO A 46 22.66 11.92 21.72
N LEU A 47 22.21 11.87 20.47
CA LEU A 47 20.80 11.72 20.17
C LEU A 47 20.34 10.46 20.90
N LEU A 48 19.36 10.62 21.79
CA LEU A 48 18.69 9.51 22.45
C LEU A 48 18.18 8.57 21.34
N SER A 49 18.84 7.44 21.17
CA SER A 49 18.35 6.34 20.36
C SER A 49 17.07 5.83 21.01
N LEU A 50 15.92 6.34 20.59
CA LEU A 50 14.65 5.66 20.83
C LEU A 50 14.68 4.37 20.01
N SER A 51 15.18 3.28 20.62
CA SER A 51 14.97 1.94 20.10
C SER A 51 13.48 1.61 20.23
N PHE A 52 12.72 1.88 19.17
CA PHE A 52 11.39 1.29 19.02
C PHE A 52 11.59 -0.23 18.87
N LYS A 53 11.39 -0.98 19.96
CA LYS A 53 11.26 -2.45 19.89
C LYS A 53 9.96 -2.74 19.15
N VAL A 54 10.05 -2.96 17.85
CA VAL A 54 8.95 -3.47 17.04
C VAL A 54 8.73 -4.93 17.45
N PHE A 55 7.71 -5.17 18.29
CA PHE A 55 7.29 -6.52 18.64
C PHE A 55 6.35 -7.04 17.54
N SER A 56 6.88 -7.96 16.72
CA SER A 56 6.06 -8.84 15.89
C SER A 56 5.76 -10.09 16.71
N SER A 57 4.51 -10.29 17.13
CA SER A 57 4.09 -11.62 17.59
C SER A 57 3.76 -12.47 16.36
N GLN A 58 4.50 -13.54 16.12
CA GLN A 58 4.07 -14.61 15.22
C GLN A 58 2.91 -15.36 15.90
N ALA A 59 1.92 -15.80 15.11
CA ALA A 59 0.92 -16.74 15.61
C ALA A 59 1.63 -18.00 16.12
N THR A 60 1.69 -18.19 17.43
CA THR A 60 2.23 -19.40 18.07
C THR A 60 1.23 -20.53 17.95
N ASP A 61 1.72 -21.76 17.73
CA ASP A 61 0.90 -22.98 17.74
C ASP A 61 -0.05 -22.98 18.95
N ALA A 62 -1.34 -22.98 18.64
CA ALA A 62 -2.42 -22.78 19.58
C ALA A 62 -2.60 -24.00 20.50
N SER A 63 -1.91 -24.00 21.65
CA SER A 63 -2.21 -24.90 22.77
C SER A 63 -2.50 -24.11 24.05
N SER A 64 -3.44 -23.16 23.95
CA SER A 64 -4.34 -22.61 25.02
C SER A 64 -4.86 -21.24 24.57
N GLN A 65 -5.80 -21.19 23.62
CA GLN A 65 -6.37 -19.92 23.18
C GLN A 65 -7.48 -19.45 24.14
N ASP A 66 -7.23 -18.34 24.83
CA ASP A 66 -8.29 -17.50 25.38
C ASP A 66 -9.16 -17.00 24.22
N LYS A 67 -10.25 -17.73 23.95
CA LYS A 67 -11.23 -17.38 22.92
C LYS A 67 -11.93 -16.09 23.32
N PHE A 68 -11.95 -15.08 22.44
CA PHE A 68 -12.72 -13.86 22.67
C PHE A 68 -14.20 -14.21 22.91
N SER A 69 -14.75 -13.78 24.04
CA SER A 69 -16.09 -14.18 24.53
C SER A 69 -17.19 -13.13 24.33
N GLY A 70 -16.94 -12.10 23.52
CA GLY A 70 -17.91 -11.04 23.20
C GLY A 70 -18.52 -11.16 21.80
N ARG A 71 -19.44 -10.24 21.48
CA ARG A 71 -20.05 -10.10 20.16
C ARG A 71 -19.23 -9.16 19.27
N VAL A 72 -19.02 -9.57 18.02
CA VAL A 72 -18.20 -8.84 17.04
C VAL A 72 -19.08 -8.18 15.99
N GLY A 73 -18.88 -6.89 15.77
CA GLY A 73 -19.49 -6.14 14.67
C GLY A 73 -18.53 -6.10 13.48
N PHE A 74 -19.06 -6.15 12.25
CA PHE A 74 -18.27 -5.98 11.03
C PHE A 74 -18.96 -5.06 10.03
N LEU A 75 -18.34 -3.90 9.79
CA LEU A 75 -18.84 -2.86 8.91
C LEU A 75 -18.05 -2.87 7.59
N GLY A 76 -18.74 -3.10 6.47
CA GLY A 76 -18.14 -3.10 5.13
C GLY A 76 -17.79 -4.50 4.64
N LEU A 77 -18.53 -4.96 3.64
CA LEU A 77 -18.42 -6.32 3.07
C LEU A 77 -17.96 -6.27 1.61
N GLY A 78 -16.79 -5.66 1.42
CA GLY A 78 -16.09 -5.57 0.13
C GLY A 78 -15.21 -6.79 -0.15
N ILE A 79 -14.25 -6.62 -1.07
CA ILE A 79 -13.27 -7.65 -1.45
C ILE A 79 -12.52 -8.20 -0.22
N MET A 80 -12.19 -7.33 0.73
CA MET A 80 -11.46 -7.69 1.95
C MET A 80 -12.39 -8.02 3.11
N GLY A 81 -13.42 -7.20 3.34
CA GLY A 81 -14.29 -7.35 4.52
C GLY A 81 -15.10 -8.65 4.55
N SER A 82 -15.60 -9.10 3.40
CA SER A 82 -16.39 -10.34 3.31
C SER A 82 -15.62 -11.59 3.76
N PRO A 83 -14.43 -11.92 3.22
CA PRO A 83 -13.67 -13.07 3.70
C PRO A 83 -13.20 -12.92 5.15
N MET A 84 -12.88 -11.70 5.61
CA MET A 84 -12.52 -11.46 7.01
C MET A 84 -13.69 -11.80 7.95
N ALA A 85 -14.88 -11.26 7.69
CA ALA A 85 -16.06 -11.57 8.48
C ALA A 85 -16.41 -13.07 8.42
N GLN A 86 -16.26 -13.70 7.25
CA GLN A 86 -16.44 -15.14 7.09
C GLN A 86 -15.50 -15.96 7.97
N ASN A 87 -14.23 -15.55 8.10
CA ASN A 87 -13.26 -16.27 8.93
C ASN A 87 -13.59 -16.15 10.43
N LEU A 88 -14.09 -15.01 10.89
CA LEU A 88 -14.61 -14.86 12.25
C LEU A 88 -15.81 -15.77 12.52
N ILE A 89 -16.75 -15.87 11.57
CA ILE A 89 -17.91 -16.76 11.67
C ILE A 89 -17.47 -18.23 11.74
N LYS A 90 -16.53 -18.65 10.87
CA LYS A 90 -15.98 -20.02 10.87
C LYS A 90 -15.24 -20.38 12.16
N ALA A 91 -14.62 -19.40 12.82
CA ALA A 91 -14.01 -19.55 14.14
C ALA A 91 -15.05 -19.61 15.29
N GLY A 92 -16.34 -19.48 14.96
CA GLY A 92 -17.45 -19.57 15.91
C GLY A 92 -17.64 -18.29 16.74
N CYS A 93 -17.30 -17.12 16.20
CA CYS A 93 -17.65 -15.83 16.81
C CYS A 93 -19.12 -15.46 16.53
N ASP A 94 -19.79 -14.78 17.47
CA ASP A 94 -21.11 -14.16 17.23
C ASP A 94 -20.92 -12.86 16.46
N VAL A 95 -21.20 -12.87 15.15
CA VAL A 95 -20.92 -11.74 14.24
C VAL A 95 -22.21 -11.03 13.83
N ILE A 96 -22.26 -9.71 14.00
CA ILE A 96 -23.25 -8.83 13.38
C ILE A 96 -22.58 -8.08 12.22
N VAL A 97 -23.16 -8.17 11.03
CA VAL A 97 -22.65 -7.51 9.84
C VAL A 97 -23.53 -6.36 9.39
N TRP A 98 -22.89 -5.35 8.81
CA TRP A 98 -23.56 -4.31 8.05
C TRP A 98 -22.77 -3.97 6.79
N ASN A 99 -23.49 -3.65 5.72
CA ASN A 99 -22.92 -3.07 4.53
C ASN A 99 -23.94 -2.13 3.88
N ARG A 100 -23.46 -1.01 3.32
CA ARG A 100 -24.30 -0.02 2.62
C ARG A 100 -25.22 -0.67 1.58
N THR A 101 -24.69 -1.62 0.81
CA THR A 101 -25.49 -2.49 -0.07
C THR A 101 -25.89 -3.75 0.69
N LYS A 102 -27.16 -3.84 1.15
CA LYS A 102 -27.65 -4.95 1.97
C LYS A 102 -27.38 -6.33 1.36
N SER A 103 -27.56 -6.50 0.05
CA SER A 103 -27.40 -7.82 -0.60
C SER A 103 -26.00 -8.44 -0.44
N LYS A 104 -24.98 -7.63 -0.11
CA LYS A 104 -23.63 -8.16 0.22
C LYS A 104 -23.57 -8.88 1.57
N CYS A 105 -24.56 -8.68 2.45
CA CYS A 105 -24.67 -9.37 3.74
C CYS A 105 -25.24 -10.79 3.59
N ASP A 106 -26.08 -11.04 2.59
CA ASP A 106 -26.86 -12.29 2.46
C ASP A 106 -26.00 -13.58 2.46
N PRO A 107 -24.80 -13.62 1.83
CA PRO A 107 -23.91 -14.78 1.91
C PRO A 107 -23.41 -15.05 3.35
N LEU A 108 -23.15 -14.01 4.14
CA LEU A 108 -22.68 -14.17 5.52
C LEU A 108 -23.82 -14.49 6.48
N ILE A 109 -25.02 -13.96 6.22
CA ILE A 109 -26.24 -14.33 6.96
C ILE A 109 -26.51 -15.83 6.82
N SER A 110 -26.37 -16.35 5.60
CA SER A 110 -26.47 -17.80 5.32
C SER A 110 -25.44 -18.65 6.06
N LEU A 111 -24.33 -18.04 6.52
CA LEU A 111 -23.30 -18.68 7.31
C LEU A 111 -23.46 -18.48 8.83
N GLY A 112 -24.50 -17.77 9.27
CA GLY A 112 -24.82 -17.56 10.69
C GLY A 112 -24.56 -16.14 11.21
N ALA A 113 -24.16 -15.19 10.36
CA ALA A 113 -24.09 -13.79 10.77
C ALA A 113 -25.50 -13.21 11.02
N LYS A 114 -25.60 -12.30 11.98
CA LYS A 114 -26.77 -11.44 12.16
C LYS A 114 -26.60 -10.17 11.33
N TYR A 115 -27.72 -9.56 10.95
CA TYR A 115 -27.74 -8.31 10.22
C TYR A 115 -28.33 -7.19 11.08
N SER A 116 -27.75 -6.00 11.01
CA SER A 116 -28.31 -4.75 11.54
C SER A 116 -28.42 -3.72 10.43
N SER A 117 -29.33 -2.75 10.58
CA SER A 117 -29.70 -1.82 9.51
C SER A 117 -28.74 -0.63 9.38
N SER A 118 -27.96 -0.33 10.43
CA SER A 118 -27.03 0.80 10.48
C SER A 118 -25.72 0.46 11.22
N PRO A 119 -24.62 1.21 10.97
CA PRO A 119 -23.40 1.13 11.76
C PRO A 119 -23.62 1.38 13.27
N GLU A 120 -24.49 2.34 13.61
CA GLU A 120 -24.91 2.62 14.99
C GLU A 120 -25.49 1.38 15.69
N GLU A 121 -26.43 0.69 15.04
CA GLU A 121 -27.03 -0.53 15.61
C GLU A 121 -26.01 -1.66 15.80
N VAL A 122 -25.08 -1.83 14.86
CA VAL A 122 -23.99 -2.80 15.02
C VAL A 122 -23.15 -2.44 16.24
N ALA A 123 -22.69 -1.18 16.34
CA ALA A 123 -21.86 -0.71 17.44
C ALA A 123 -22.56 -0.85 18.80
N ALA A 124 -23.85 -0.53 18.88
CA ALA A 124 -24.65 -0.64 20.10
C ALA A 124 -24.75 -2.11 20.59
N ASN A 125 -24.83 -3.06 19.67
CA ASN A 125 -25.05 -4.47 19.97
C ASN A 125 -23.78 -5.32 20.07
N CYS A 126 -22.60 -4.75 19.83
CA CYS A 126 -21.31 -5.45 19.82
C CYS A 126 -20.33 -4.88 20.85
N ASP A 127 -19.42 -5.73 21.33
CA ASP A 127 -18.34 -5.33 22.24
C ASP A 127 -17.16 -4.75 21.45
N VAL A 128 -16.86 -5.34 20.29
CA VAL A 128 -15.82 -4.89 19.37
C VAL A 128 -16.43 -4.78 17.97
N THR A 129 -16.22 -3.65 17.30
CA THR A 129 -16.71 -3.42 15.93
C THR A 129 -15.53 -3.17 14.98
N PHE A 130 -15.37 -4.04 13.99
CA PHE A 130 -14.42 -3.86 12.89
C PHE A 130 -15.01 -3.02 11.76
N SER A 131 -14.16 -2.26 11.08
CA SER A 131 -14.53 -1.43 9.94
C SER A 131 -13.56 -1.62 8.78
N MET A 132 -14.06 -2.05 7.61
CA MET A 132 -13.26 -2.28 6.41
C MET A 132 -13.84 -1.55 5.19
N LEU A 133 -13.47 -0.27 5.03
CA LEU A 133 -14.01 0.64 4.02
C LEU A 133 -12.98 0.98 2.92
N ALA A 134 -13.52 1.46 1.79
CA ALA A 134 -12.77 1.70 0.56
C ALA A 134 -11.79 2.88 0.64
N ASP A 135 -12.19 3.95 1.33
CA ASP A 135 -11.52 5.26 1.33
C ASP A 135 -11.81 6.04 2.62
N PRO A 136 -11.03 7.11 2.90
CA PRO A 136 -11.24 8.00 4.04
C PRO A 136 -12.67 8.52 4.20
N GLU A 137 -13.29 8.96 3.11
CA GLU A 137 -14.65 9.52 3.14
C GLU A 137 -15.67 8.48 3.62
N SER A 138 -15.60 7.25 3.11
CA SER A 138 -16.45 6.15 3.56
C SER A 138 -16.17 5.75 5.01
N ALA A 139 -14.91 5.76 5.45
CA ALA A 139 -14.55 5.45 6.83
C ALA A 139 -15.13 6.49 7.81
N ILE A 140 -15.02 7.77 7.48
CA ILE A 140 -15.59 8.87 8.27
C ILE A 140 -17.12 8.79 8.29
N ASP A 141 -17.78 8.58 7.14
CA ASP A 141 -19.24 8.46 7.06
C ASP A 141 -19.77 7.31 7.93
N VAL A 142 -19.14 6.13 7.83
CA VAL A 142 -19.55 4.95 8.61
C VAL A 142 -19.25 5.09 10.10
N ALA A 143 -18.15 5.75 10.47
CA ALA A 143 -17.80 5.95 11.87
C ALA A 143 -18.61 7.10 12.51
N CYS A 144 -18.58 8.27 11.90
CA CYS A 144 -18.97 9.56 12.49
C CYS A 144 -20.21 10.20 11.82
N GLY A 145 -20.68 9.65 10.69
CA GLY A 145 -21.82 10.18 9.95
C GLY A 145 -23.17 9.95 10.66
N LYS A 146 -24.25 10.27 9.94
CA LYS A 146 -25.62 10.03 10.44
C LYS A 146 -25.84 8.53 10.62
N ASN A 147 -26.25 8.13 11.82
CA ASN A 147 -26.36 6.72 12.23
C ASN A 147 -25.01 5.96 12.13
N GLY A 148 -23.89 6.69 12.26
CA GLY A 148 -22.54 6.13 12.29
C GLY A 148 -22.26 5.38 13.59
N ALA A 149 -21.21 4.55 13.56
CA ALA A 149 -20.83 3.69 14.68
C ALA A 149 -20.68 4.46 16.01
N VAL A 150 -20.15 5.69 15.97
CA VAL A 150 -19.95 6.56 17.15
C VAL A 150 -21.25 6.74 17.95
N SER A 151 -22.43 6.77 17.33
CA SER A 151 -23.71 6.93 18.05
C SER A 151 -24.07 5.72 18.90
N GLY A 152 -23.61 4.51 18.54
CA GLY A 152 -23.83 3.28 19.29
C GLY A 152 -22.68 2.94 20.26
N MET A 153 -21.66 3.78 20.36
CA MET A 153 -20.47 3.54 21.19
C MET A 153 -20.61 4.10 22.60
N GLY A 154 -19.85 3.52 23.53
CA GLY A 154 -19.85 3.87 24.95
C GLY A 154 -18.70 3.17 25.70
N PRO A 155 -18.56 3.41 27.02
CA PRO A 155 -17.58 2.74 27.85
C PRO A 155 -17.62 1.21 27.71
N GLY A 156 -16.43 0.59 27.61
CA GLY A 156 -16.28 -0.85 27.45
C GLY A 156 -16.34 -1.37 26.01
N LYS A 157 -16.72 -0.53 25.04
CA LYS A 157 -16.73 -0.91 23.61
C LYS A 157 -15.43 -0.55 22.90
N GLY A 158 -15.08 -1.32 21.87
CA GLY A 158 -13.94 -1.09 21.01
C GLY A 158 -14.33 -0.91 19.54
N TYR A 159 -13.68 0.05 18.87
CA TYR A 159 -13.75 0.22 17.42
C TYR A 159 -12.38 -0.05 16.79
N VAL A 160 -12.33 -0.99 15.85
CA VAL A 160 -11.10 -1.40 15.16
C VAL A 160 -11.21 -1.05 13.68
N ASP A 161 -10.56 0.01 13.25
CA ASP A 161 -10.55 0.41 11.85
C ASP A 161 -9.43 -0.31 11.09
N VAL A 162 -9.80 -1.25 10.22
CA VAL A 162 -8.88 -2.01 9.37
C VAL A 162 -8.81 -1.44 7.94
N SER A 163 -9.47 -0.31 7.70
CA SER A 163 -9.45 0.42 6.43
C SER A 163 -8.07 1.03 6.15
N THR A 164 -7.76 1.25 4.88
CA THR A 164 -6.57 2.05 4.50
C THR A 164 -6.98 3.51 4.30
N VAL A 165 -6.61 4.35 5.26
CA VAL A 165 -6.88 5.79 5.31
C VAL A 165 -5.60 6.59 5.60
N ASP A 166 -5.67 7.91 5.56
CA ASP A 166 -4.58 8.78 6.01
C ASP A 166 -4.58 9.00 7.53
N VAL A 167 -3.47 9.54 8.03
CA VAL A 167 -3.21 9.82 9.45
C VAL A 167 -4.28 10.74 10.05
N ALA A 168 -4.69 11.78 9.32
CA ALA A 168 -5.65 12.76 9.82
C ALA A 168 -7.04 12.12 10.01
N THR A 169 -7.45 11.30 9.05
CA THR A 169 -8.70 10.54 9.10
C THR A 169 -8.75 9.61 10.30
N SER A 170 -7.69 8.82 10.52
CA SER A 170 -7.62 7.91 11.66
C SER A 170 -7.69 8.65 13.00
N LYS A 171 -6.95 9.76 13.13
CA LYS A 171 -6.99 10.62 14.32
C LYS A 171 -8.37 11.23 14.57
N LEU A 172 -9.05 11.68 13.51
CA LEU A 172 -10.41 12.20 13.60
C LEU A 172 -11.37 11.13 14.13
N ILE A 173 -11.35 9.93 13.56
CA ILE A 173 -12.23 8.84 14.01
C ILE A 173 -11.93 8.48 15.46
N ASN A 174 -10.65 8.39 15.83
CA ASN A 174 -10.20 8.17 17.20
C ASN A 174 -10.79 9.21 18.17
N GLU A 175 -10.69 10.50 17.85
CA GLU A 175 -11.23 11.58 18.71
C GLU A 175 -12.73 11.41 18.94
N HIS A 176 -13.51 11.14 17.89
CA HIS A 176 -14.96 10.94 18.00
C HIS A 176 -15.33 9.67 18.78
N ILE A 177 -14.59 8.58 18.61
CA ILE A 177 -14.81 7.34 19.36
C ILE A 177 -14.49 7.53 20.85
N LYS A 178 -13.35 8.15 21.16
CA LYS A 178 -12.94 8.40 22.56
C LYS A 178 -13.83 9.41 23.26
N ALA A 179 -14.43 10.37 22.54
CA ALA A 179 -15.43 11.28 23.10
C ALA A 179 -16.67 10.55 23.65
N ARG A 180 -16.92 9.30 23.23
CA ARG A 180 -17.98 8.43 23.79
C ARG A 180 -17.50 7.55 24.94
N GLY A 181 -16.22 7.62 25.33
CA GLY A 181 -15.61 6.73 26.31
C GLY A 181 -15.28 5.33 25.78
N ALA A 182 -15.40 5.10 24.48
CA ALA A 182 -14.99 3.85 23.83
C ALA A 182 -13.49 3.86 23.48
N LEU A 183 -12.95 2.68 23.17
CA LEU A 183 -11.56 2.49 22.77
C LEU A 183 -11.43 2.45 21.25
N PHE A 184 -10.30 2.92 20.72
CA PHE A 184 -10.00 2.95 19.30
C PHE A 184 -8.67 2.29 18.98
N LEU A 185 -8.66 1.47 17.92
CA LEU A 185 -7.47 0.88 17.35
C LEU A 185 -7.53 1.03 15.83
N GLU A 186 -6.53 1.65 15.23
CA GLU A 186 -6.30 1.46 13.80
C GLU A 186 -5.50 0.18 13.60
N ALA A 187 -5.88 -0.62 12.60
CA ALA A 187 -5.24 -1.88 12.28
C ALA A 187 -5.27 -2.15 10.75
N PRO A 188 -4.83 -1.21 9.90
CA PRO A 188 -4.77 -1.45 8.46
C PRO A 188 -3.96 -2.70 8.13
N VAL A 189 -4.38 -3.40 7.08
CA VAL A 189 -3.82 -4.71 6.73
C VAL A 189 -2.92 -4.67 5.50
N SER A 190 -1.84 -5.44 5.51
CA SER A 190 -1.10 -5.85 4.32
C SER A 190 -1.47 -7.28 3.93
N GLY A 191 -1.60 -7.51 2.62
CA GLY A 191 -2.28 -8.66 2.05
C GLY A 191 -3.48 -8.24 1.19
N SER A 192 -3.82 -9.06 0.21
CA SER A 192 -4.94 -8.83 -0.72
C SER A 192 -6.04 -9.89 -0.47
N LYS A 193 -6.91 -10.12 -1.44
CA LYS A 193 -8.05 -11.03 -1.35
C LYS A 193 -7.68 -12.42 -0.83
N LYS A 194 -6.67 -13.08 -1.42
CA LYS A 194 -6.27 -14.45 -1.03
C LYS A 194 -5.76 -14.53 0.42
N PRO A 195 -4.82 -13.67 0.87
CA PRO A 195 -4.48 -13.59 2.30
C PRO A 195 -5.66 -13.31 3.23
N ALA A 196 -6.66 -12.52 2.81
CA ALA A 196 -7.86 -12.29 3.62
C ALA A 196 -8.74 -13.56 3.73
N GLU A 197 -8.90 -14.31 2.63
CA GLU A 197 -9.59 -15.60 2.60
C GLU A 197 -8.90 -16.63 3.49
N ASP A 198 -7.58 -16.63 3.51
CA ASP A 198 -6.77 -17.64 4.22
C ASP A 198 -6.48 -17.30 5.69
N GLY A 199 -6.87 -16.12 6.18
CA GLY A 199 -6.47 -15.68 7.53
C GLY A 199 -4.96 -15.43 7.64
N GLN A 200 -4.34 -14.88 6.59
CA GLN A 200 -2.89 -14.68 6.45
C GLN A 200 -2.51 -13.20 6.28
N LEU A 201 -3.39 -12.28 6.66
CA LEU A 201 -3.12 -10.85 6.69
C LEU A 201 -2.01 -10.48 7.67
N ILE A 202 -1.42 -9.31 7.44
CA ILE A 202 -0.46 -8.68 8.34
C ILE A 202 -1.10 -7.40 8.85
N PHE A 203 -1.33 -7.30 10.17
CA PHE A 203 -1.92 -6.12 10.77
C PHE A 203 -0.86 -5.09 11.20
N LEU A 204 -1.10 -3.83 10.85
CA LEU A 204 -0.25 -2.68 11.20
C LEU A 204 -0.99 -1.85 12.25
N THR A 205 -0.95 -2.30 13.49
CA THR A 205 -1.83 -1.78 14.56
C THR A 205 -1.22 -0.59 15.29
N ALA A 206 -2.06 0.39 15.68
CA ALA A 206 -1.68 1.48 16.56
C ALA A 206 -2.92 2.05 17.28
N GLY A 207 -2.75 2.62 18.48
CA GLY A 207 -3.85 3.19 19.26
C GLY A 207 -3.92 2.66 20.69
N ASP A 208 -5.11 2.28 21.15
CA ASP A 208 -5.31 1.83 22.53
C ASP A 208 -4.69 0.43 22.76
N ARG A 209 -3.65 0.37 23.60
CA ARG A 209 -2.93 -0.87 23.90
C ARG A 209 -3.82 -1.95 24.52
N SER A 210 -4.73 -1.56 25.41
CA SER A 210 -5.68 -2.49 26.03
C SER A 210 -6.65 -3.09 25.00
N LEU A 211 -7.09 -2.30 24.01
CA LEU A 211 -7.92 -2.81 22.93
C LEU A 211 -7.11 -3.74 22.02
N TYR A 212 -5.86 -3.39 21.68
CA TYR A 212 -4.95 -4.27 20.93
C TYR A 212 -4.82 -5.65 21.59
N GLU A 213 -4.63 -5.67 22.92
CA GLU A 213 -4.52 -6.91 23.69
C GLU A 213 -5.85 -7.68 23.70
N LEU A 214 -6.98 -7.00 23.94
CA LEU A 214 -8.32 -7.60 23.92
C LEU A 214 -8.69 -8.23 22.57
N VAL A 215 -8.38 -7.57 21.44
CA VAL A 215 -8.74 -8.05 20.10
C VAL A 215 -7.70 -8.98 19.49
N SER A 216 -6.59 -9.22 20.20
CA SER A 216 -5.53 -10.17 19.83
C SER A 216 -6.05 -11.47 19.21
N PRO A 217 -6.97 -12.21 19.86
CA PRO A 217 -7.40 -13.51 19.33
C PRO A 217 -8.20 -13.37 18.04
N LEU A 218 -8.91 -12.24 17.85
CA LEU A 218 -9.64 -11.94 16.63
C LEU A 218 -8.69 -11.59 15.47
N LEU A 219 -7.64 -10.82 15.74
CA LEU A 219 -6.62 -10.52 14.74
C LEU A 219 -5.84 -11.77 14.33
N ASP A 220 -5.58 -12.68 15.27
CA ASP A 220 -4.86 -13.94 15.01
C ASP A 220 -5.71 -14.95 14.20
N ILE A 221 -7.04 -14.84 14.19
CA ILE A 221 -7.92 -15.56 13.24
C ILE A 221 -7.79 -14.99 11.82
N LEU A 222 -7.65 -13.68 11.72
CA LEU A 222 -7.69 -12.95 10.45
C LEU A 222 -6.32 -12.83 9.77
N GLY A 223 -5.24 -13.07 10.51
CA GLY A 223 -3.90 -12.81 10.05
C GLY A 223 -2.84 -13.68 10.71
N LYS A 224 -1.68 -13.71 10.05
CA LYS A 224 -0.51 -14.48 10.50
C LYS A 224 0.44 -13.67 11.38
N SER A 225 0.33 -12.35 11.34
CA SER A 225 1.14 -11.46 12.16
C SER A 225 0.46 -10.12 12.40
N ARG A 226 0.86 -9.48 13.49
CA ARG A 226 0.43 -8.14 13.87
C ARG A 226 1.57 -7.38 14.53
N PHE A 227 1.70 -6.12 14.16
CA PHE A 227 2.70 -5.20 14.66
C PHE A 227 2.02 -4.11 15.47
N TYR A 228 2.50 -3.86 16.68
CA TYR A 228 2.05 -2.72 17.48
C TYR A 228 3.00 -1.53 17.30
N LEU A 229 2.50 -0.48 16.65
CA LEU A 229 3.26 0.66 16.15
C LEU A 229 3.10 1.91 17.04
N GLY A 230 2.51 1.75 18.22
CA GLY A 230 2.38 2.84 19.20
C GLY A 230 1.12 3.66 19.00
N GLU A 231 1.26 4.97 18.83
CA GLU A 231 0.15 5.93 18.82
C GLU A 231 -0.64 5.94 17.51
N VAL A 232 -1.90 6.37 17.60
CA VAL A 232 -2.81 6.52 16.45
C VAL A 232 -2.17 7.40 15.36
N GLY A 233 -2.22 6.90 14.13
CA GLY A 233 -1.60 7.48 12.95
C GLY A 233 -0.40 6.67 12.46
N ASN A 234 0.30 5.96 13.34
CA ASN A 234 1.49 5.19 12.96
C ASN A 234 1.18 3.97 12.09
N GLY A 235 0.04 3.30 12.33
CA GLY A 235 -0.46 2.22 11.50
C GLY A 235 -0.89 2.70 10.12
N ALA A 236 -1.65 3.80 10.06
CA ALA A 236 -2.03 4.43 8.80
C ALA A 236 -0.79 4.87 8.00
N ALA A 237 0.16 5.56 8.63
CA ALA A 237 1.39 5.99 7.99
C ALA A 237 2.23 4.82 7.44
N MET A 238 2.43 3.77 8.25
CA MET A 238 3.16 2.56 7.83
C MET A 238 2.46 1.91 6.63
N LYS A 239 1.13 1.80 6.65
CA LYS A 239 0.37 1.21 5.53
C LYS A 239 0.55 2.01 4.24
N LEU A 240 0.49 3.35 4.31
CA LEU A 240 0.68 4.21 3.15
C LEU A 240 2.10 4.07 2.58
N VAL A 241 3.13 3.99 3.43
CA VAL A 241 4.52 3.73 2.99
C VAL A 241 4.63 2.38 2.28
N VAL A 242 4.05 1.31 2.84
CA VAL A 242 4.04 -0.02 2.21
C VAL A 242 3.34 0.01 0.84
N ASN A 243 2.17 0.62 0.75
CA ASN A 243 1.42 0.69 -0.50
C ASN A 243 2.02 1.65 -1.53
N MET A 244 2.77 2.66 -1.09
CA MET A 244 3.58 3.52 -1.97
C MET A 244 4.69 2.73 -2.65
N ILE A 245 5.42 1.92 -1.88
CA ILE A 245 6.46 1.01 -2.40
C ILE A 245 5.82 0.02 -3.39
N MET A 246 4.73 -0.63 -3.00
CA MET A 246 4.03 -1.61 -3.85
C MET A 246 3.56 -1.03 -5.18
N GLY A 247 2.90 0.14 -5.17
CA GLY A 247 2.43 0.79 -6.39
C GLY A 247 3.58 1.21 -7.31
N SER A 248 4.67 1.71 -6.73
CA SER A 248 5.87 2.11 -7.48
C SER A 248 6.58 0.90 -8.11
N MET A 249 6.69 -0.20 -7.37
CA MET A 249 7.25 -1.47 -7.86
C MET A 249 6.44 -2.04 -9.01
N MET A 250 5.10 -2.00 -8.93
CA MET A 250 4.23 -2.48 -10.01
C MET A 250 4.38 -1.65 -11.30
N ALA A 251 4.49 -0.33 -11.16
CA ALA A 251 4.76 0.55 -12.31
C ALA A 251 6.11 0.22 -12.97
N SER A 252 7.19 0.10 -12.18
CA SER A 252 8.51 -0.25 -12.70
C SER A 252 8.55 -1.65 -13.34
N PHE A 253 7.86 -2.63 -12.75
CA PHE A 253 7.75 -3.96 -13.32
C PHE A 253 6.99 -3.95 -14.66
N SER A 254 5.98 -3.10 -14.78
CA SER A 254 5.23 -2.90 -16.03
C SER A 254 6.13 -2.35 -17.14
N GLU A 255 7.00 -1.38 -16.85
CA GLU A 255 8.00 -0.88 -17.79
C GLU A 255 8.94 -2.00 -18.25
N GLY A 256 9.41 -2.83 -17.31
CA GLY A 256 10.29 -3.97 -17.60
C GLY A 256 9.66 -4.98 -18.56
N ILE A 257 8.39 -5.35 -18.32
CA ILE A 257 7.62 -6.25 -19.20
C ILE A 257 7.47 -5.68 -20.62
N LEU A 258 7.16 -4.39 -20.73
CA LEU A 258 6.98 -3.76 -22.04
C LEU A 258 8.31 -3.59 -22.78
N LEU A 259 9.38 -3.22 -22.06
CA LEU A 259 10.72 -3.10 -22.63
C LEU A 259 11.25 -4.45 -23.10
N SER A 260 11.09 -5.53 -22.30
CA SER A 260 11.53 -6.87 -22.68
C SER A 260 10.89 -7.31 -23.99
N LYS A 261 9.58 -7.08 -24.15
CA LYS A 261 8.86 -7.33 -25.40
C LYS A 261 9.43 -6.49 -26.55
N LYS A 262 9.72 -5.20 -26.31
CA LYS A 262 10.22 -4.28 -27.34
C LYS A 262 11.61 -4.66 -27.85
N VAL A 263 12.45 -5.23 -26.99
CA VAL A 263 13.79 -5.73 -27.36
C VAL A 263 13.79 -7.19 -27.85
N GLY A 264 12.62 -7.80 -28.06
CA GLY A 264 12.48 -9.14 -28.65
C GLY A 264 12.60 -10.30 -27.66
N LEU A 265 12.53 -10.05 -26.35
CA LEU A 265 12.50 -11.09 -25.33
C LEU A 265 11.06 -11.54 -25.06
N ASP A 266 10.88 -12.80 -24.66
CA ASP A 266 9.60 -13.29 -24.13
C ASP A 266 9.36 -12.72 -22.73
N PRO A 267 8.29 -11.92 -22.52
CA PRO A 267 7.95 -11.41 -21.20
C PRO A 267 7.70 -12.49 -20.15
N SER A 268 7.27 -13.69 -20.56
CA SER A 268 7.08 -14.83 -19.64
C SER A 268 8.40 -15.28 -19.03
N VAL A 269 9.48 -15.29 -19.83
CA VAL A 269 10.83 -15.60 -19.37
C VAL A 269 11.35 -14.49 -18.45
N LEU A 270 11.03 -13.21 -18.71
CA LEU A 270 11.36 -12.12 -17.78
C LEU A 270 10.75 -12.38 -16.38
N VAL A 271 9.47 -12.75 -16.32
CA VAL A 271 8.78 -13.04 -15.05
C VAL A 271 9.51 -14.17 -14.30
N GLU A 272 9.91 -15.22 -15.02
CA GLU A 272 10.67 -16.33 -14.45
C GLU A 272 12.03 -15.89 -13.91
N VAL A 273 12.81 -15.14 -14.70
CA VAL A 273 14.12 -14.60 -14.29
C VAL A 273 14.00 -13.74 -13.03
N VAL A 274 13.02 -12.82 -12.98
CA VAL A 274 12.76 -11.98 -11.80
C VAL A 274 12.44 -12.83 -10.57
N SER A 275 11.66 -13.91 -10.74
CA SER A 275 11.23 -14.77 -9.63
C SER A 275 12.37 -15.56 -8.97
N GLN A 276 13.48 -15.79 -9.68
CA GLN A 276 14.64 -16.52 -9.18
C GLN A 276 15.75 -15.60 -8.65
N GLY A 277 15.69 -14.30 -8.97
CA GLY A 277 16.73 -13.33 -8.64
C GLY A 277 16.56 -12.63 -7.29
N ALA A 278 17.49 -11.72 -7.00
CA ALA A 278 17.52 -10.94 -5.76
C ALA A 278 16.31 -10.00 -5.57
N ILE A 279 15.59 -9.69 -6.64
CA ILE A 279 14.39 -8.83 -6.63
C ILE A 279 13.09 -9.64 -6.61
N SER A 280 13.16 -10.95 -6.35
CA SER A 280 12.00 -11.82 -6.28
C SER A 280 11.02 -11.32 -5.21
N ALA A 281 9.78 -11.13 -5.63
CA ALA A 281 8.67 -10.76 -4.76
C ALA A 281 7.42 -11.55 -5.18
N PRO A 282 6.63 -12.10 -4.24
CA PRO A 282 5.42 -12.86 -4.57
C PRO A 282 4.47 -12.11 -5.50
N MET A 283 4.41 -10.78 -5.39
CA MET A 283 3.62 -9.92 -6.26
C MET A 283 3.94 -10.12 -7.75
N TYR A 284 5.22 -10.18 -8.13
CA TYR A 284 5.63 -10.31 -9.53
C TYR A 284 5.23 -11.66 -10.11
N SER A 285 5.47 -12.75 -9.39
CA SER A 285 5.09 -14.10 -9.83
C SER A 285 3.57 -14.29 -9.90
N LEU A 286 2.80 -13.65 -9.01
CA LEU A 286 1.34 -13.72 -9.00
C LEU A 286 0.69 -12.87 -10.11
N LYS A 287 1.24 -11.68 -10.40
CA LYS A 287 0.62 -10.72 -11.33
C LYS A 287 1.19 -10.78 -12.74
N GLY A 288 2.49 -11.06 -12.88
CA GLY A 288 3.21 -11.10 -14.15
C GLY A 288 2.52 -11.94 -15.23
N PRO A 289 2.13 -13.20 -14.97
CA PRO A 289 1.47 -14.03 -15.98
C PRO A 289 0.16 -13.43 -16.52
N SER A 290 -0.61 -12.76 -15.67
CA SER A 290 -1.87 -12.11 -16.06
C SER A 290 -1.60 -10.82 -16.81
N MET A 291 -0.60 -10.03 -16.39
CA MET A 291 -0.15 -8.82 -17.09
C MET A 291 0.33 -9.12 -18.52
N VAL A 292 1.12 -10.17 -18.70
CA VAL A 292 1.60 -10.62 -20.04
C VAL A 292 0.43 -10.97 -20.95
N LYS A 293 -0.64 -11.55 -20.40
CA LYS A 293 -1.88 -11.89 -21.10
C LYS A 293 -2.88 -10.75 -21.23
N SER A 294 -2.57 -9.56 -20.68
CA SER A 294 -3.50 -8.42 -20.58
C SER A 294 -4.84 -8.80 -19.92
N GLN A 295 -4.77 -9.57 -18.84
CA GLN A 295 -5.90 -9.98 -18.00
C GLN A 295 -5.67 -9.46 -16.59
N TYR A 296 -6.68 -8.85 -15.98
CA TYR A 296 -6.50 -8.12 -14.71
C TYR A 296 -7.53 -8.51 -13.63
N PRO A 297 -7.70 -9.82 -13.33
CA PRO A 297 -8.67 -10.25 -12.33
C PRO A 297 -8.43 -9.55 -10.99
N THR A 298 -9.43 -8.78 -10.56
CA THR A 298 -9.30 -7.82 -9.46
C THR A 298 -9.11 -8.51 -8.12
N ALA A 299 -7.90 -8.38 -7.57
CA ALA A 299 -7.62 -8.69 -6.17
C ALA A 299 -7.44 -7.41 -5.35
N PHE A 300 -6.82 -6.39 -5.94
CA PHE A 300 -6.74 -5.06 -5.37
C PHE A 300 -7.05 -4.01 -6.45
N PRO A 301 -8.23 -3.34 -6.39
CA PRO A 301 -8.64 -2.41 -7.43
C PRO A 301 -7.64 -1.28 -7.68
N LEU A 302 -7.41 -0.98 -8.95
CA LEU A 302 -6.50 0.07 -9.40
C LEU A 302 -6.83 1.43 -8.78
N LYS A 303 -8.11 1.77 -8.68
CA LYS A 303 -8.57 3.00 -8.02
C LYS A 303 -8.13 3.11 -6.55
N HIS A 304 -8.04 1.98 -5.84
CA HIS A 304 -7.63 1.97 -4.44
C HIS A 304 -6.11 2.08 -4.30
N GLN A 305 -5.33 1.42 -5.16
CA GLN A 305 -3.89 1.64 -5.21
C GLN A 305 -3.55 3.11 -5.56
N GLN A 306 -4.28 3.71 -6.51
CA GLN A 306 -4.10 5.11 -6.86
C GLN A 306 -4.45 6.04 -5.69
N LYS A 307 -5.56 5.76 -4.99
CA LYS A 307 -5.92 6.45 -3.73
C LYS A 307 -4.76 6.37 -2.73
N ASP A 308 -4.20 5.19 -2.50
CA ASP A 308 -3.11 5.02 -1.53
C ASP A 308 -1.84 5.79 -1.93
N LEU A 309 -1.48 5.81 -3.22
CA LEU A 309 -0.37 6.63 -3.71
C LEU A 309 -0.63 8.12 -3.48
N ARG A 310 -1.84 8.61 -3.76
CA ARG A 310 -2.22 9.99 -3.47
C ARG A 310 -2.12 10.33 -1.98
N LEU A 311 -2.60 9.45 -1.10
CA LEU A 311 -2.50 9.64 0.35
C LEU A 311 -1.05 9.60 0.84
N ALA A 312 -0.21 8.70 0.29
CA ALA A 312 1.21 8.63 0.60
C ALA A 312 1.97 9.89 0.17
N LEU A 313 1.62 10.46 -1.00
CA LEU A 313 2.17 11.74 -1.46
C LEU A 313 1.79 12.89 -0.52
N GLY A 314 0.53 12.93 -0.05
CA GLY A 314 0.09 13.91 0.95
C GLY A 314 0.81 13.75 2.30
N LEU A 315 1.05 12.51 2.73
CA LEU A 315 1.87 12.23 3.91
C LEU A 315 3.31 12.75 3.71
N ALA A 316 3.93 12.48 2.57
CA ALA A 316 5.28 12.92 2.24
C ALA A 316 5.39 14.46 2.23
N GLU A 317 4.40 15.15 1.68
CA GLU A 317 4.30 16.61 1.69
C GLU A 317 4.24 17.16 3.13
N SER A 318 3.41 16.56 4.00
CA SER A 318 3.26 17.00 5.40
C SER A 318 4.54 16.99 6.21
N VAL A 319 5.55 16.22 5.79
CA VAL A 319 6.87 16.11 6.43
C VAL A 319 8.01 16.59 5.54
N SER A 320 7.71 17.26 4.41
CA SER A 320 8.69 17.76 3.45
C SER A 320 9.67 16.70 2.91
N GLN A 321 9.20 15.45 2.75
CA GLN A 321 9.99 14.35 2.20
C GLN A 321 9.75 14.22 0.69
N SER A 322 10.82 14.28 -0.11
CA SER A 322 10.73 14.08 -1.56
C SER A 322 10.48 12.61 -1.92
N THR A 323 9.49 12.35 -2.78
CA THR A 323 9.08 11.00 -3.24
C THR A 323 8.81 10.94 -4.76
N PRO A 324 9.81 11.30 -5.60
CA PRO A 324 9.59 11.51 -7.05
C PRO A 324 9.15 10.25 -7.79
N ILE A 325 9.61 9.07 -7.38
CA ILE A 325 9.20 7.78 -7.98
C ILE A 325 7.70 7.53 -7.77
N ALA A 326 7.22 7.76 -6.54
CA ALA A 326 5.81 7.59 -6.21
C ALA A 326 4.94 8.60 -6.95
N ALA A 327 5.42 9.83 -7.15
CA ALA A 327 4.74 10.87 -7.91
C ALA A 327 4.55 10.44 -9.37
N ALA A 328 5.61 9.95 -10.03
CA ALA A 328 5.53 9.43 -11.40
C ALA A 328 4.58 8.22 -11.50
N ALA A 329 4.70 7.26 -10.58
CA ALA A 329 3.80 6.10 -10.54
C ALA A 329 2.33 6.53 -10.40
N ASN A 330 2.03 7.48 -9.50
CA ASN A 330 0.67 7.98 -9.29
C ASN A 330 0.04 8.56 -10.58
N GLU A 331 0.82 9.26 -11.42
CA GLU A 331 0.31 9.75 -12.70
C GLU A 331 0.00 8.60 -13.67
N LEU A 332 0.81 7.54 -13.72
CA LEU A 332 0.49 6.34 -14.52
C LEU A 332 -0.81 5.69 -14.07
N TYR A 333 -1.03 5.61 -12.76
CA TYR A 333 -2.30 5.11 -12.21
C TYR A 333 -3.49 6.00 -12.60
N LYS A 334 -3.33 7.34 -12.64
CA LYS A 334 -4.38 8.24 -13.15
C LYS A 334 -4.66 8.04 -14.63
N VAL A 335 -3.62 7.84 -15.45
CA VAL A 335 -3.76 7.52 -16.87
C VAL A 335 -4.53 6.21 -17.05
N ALA A 336 -4.16 5.14 -16.33
CA ALA A 336 -4.89 3.88 -16.39
C ALA A 336 -6.37 4.03 -15.97
N LYS A 337 -6.67 4.84 -14.94
CA LYS A 337 -8.07 5.16 -14.59
C LYS A 337 -8.81 5.86 -15.73
N SER A 338 -8.14 6.76 -16.46
CA SER A 338 -8.73 7.45 -17.62
C SER A 338 -9.09 6.49 -18.78
N TYR A 339 -8.49 5.30 -18.80
CA TYR A 339 -8.81 4.23 -19.75
C TYR A 339 -9.95 3.32 -19.26
N GLY A 340 -10.64 3.68 -18.17
CA GLY A 340 -11.74 2.90 -17.61
C GLY A 340 -11.30 1.74 -16.71
N LEU A 341 -10.01 1.61 -16.40
CA LEU A 341 -9.44 0.47 -15.67
C LEU A 341 -9.53 0.61 -14.15
N SER A 342 -10.45 1.44 -13.64
CA SER A 342 -10.53 1.76 -12.20
C SER A 342 -10.86 0.54 -11.33
N ASP A 343 -11.69 -0.36 -11.84
CA ASP A 343 -12.17 -1.56 -11.13
C ASP A 343 -11.37 -2.82 -11.46
N GLU A 344 -10.48 -2.75 -12.44
CA GLU A 344 -9.49 -3.79 -12.72
C GLU A 344 -8.45 -3.86 -11.60
N ASP A 345 -7.68 -4.95 -11.57
CA ASP A 345 -6.55 -5.06 -10.66
C ASP A 345 -5.51 -3.93 -10.86
N PHE A 346 -4.82 -3.51 -9.80
CA PHE A 346 -3.79 -2.47 -9.86
C PHE A 346 -2.61 -2.82 -10.80
N SER A 347 -2.45 -4.09 -11.19
CA SER A 347 -1.54 -4.52 -12.24
C SER A 347 -1.92 -4.05 -13.65
N ALA A 348 -3.15 -3.58 -13.86
CA ALA A 348 -3.60 -2.94 -15.11
C ALA A 348 -2.92 -1.58 -15.36
N VAL A 349 -2.11 -1.07 -14.43
CA VAL A 349 -1.27 0.13 -14.65
C VAL A 349 -0.35 -0.02 -15.87
N ILE A 350 0.02 -1.25 -16.25
CA ILE A 350 0.78 -1.53 -17.47
C ILE A 350 0.12 -0.96 -18.73
N GLU A 351 -1.21 -0.88 -18.76
CA GLU A 351 -1.95 -0.32 -19.90
C GLU A 351 -1.70 1.18 -20.09
N ALA A 352 -1.38 1.92 -19.02
CA ALA A 352 -1.02 3.33 -19.13
C ALA A 352 0.26 3.57 -19.94
N LEU A 353 1.15 2.56 -19.98
CA LEU A 353 2.45 2.61 -20.64
C LEU A 353 2.42 2.05 -22.06
N LYS A 354 1.36 1.35 -22.46
CA LYS A 354 1.22 0.88 -23.84
C LYS A 354 1.02 2.07 -24.75
N ALA A 355 1.81 2.16 -25.81
CA ALA A 355 1.56 3.13 -26.88
C ALA A 355 0.14 2.89 -27.40
N LYS A 356 -0.69 3.95 -27.43
CA LYS A 356 -1.92 3.89 -28.23
C LYS A 356 -1.46 3.62 -29.66
N SER A 357 -1.86 2.49 -30.23
CA SER A 357 -1.88 2.37 -31.67
C SER A 357 -2.67 3.58 -32.17
N GLN A 358 -2.00 4.49 -32.86
CA GLN A 358 -2.71 5.34 -33.80
C GLN A 358 -3.24 4.38 -34.85
N ASP A 359 -4.44 3.87 -34.64
CA ASP A 359 -5.24 3.36 -35.74
C ASP A 359 -5.53 4.59 -36.60
N THR A 360 -4.60 4.85 -37.52
CA THR A 360 -4.82 5.73 -38.66
C THR A 360 -5.95 5.10 -39.46
N ALA A 361 -7.17 5.58 -39.23
CA ALA A 361 -8.31 5.40 -40.12
C ALA A 361 -8.10 6.21 -41.41
#